data_AF-A0A4R5UKX9-F1
#
_entry.id   AF-A0A4R5UKX9-F1
#
_cell.length_a   1.000
_cell.length_b   1.000
_cell.length_c   1.000
_cell.angle_alpha   90.00
_cell.angle_beta   90.00
_cell.angle_gamma   90.00
#
_symmetry.space_group_name_H-M   'P 1'
#
loop_
_entity.id
_entity.type
_entity.pdbx_description
1 polymer ?
#
loop_
_entity_poly.entity_id
_entity_poly.type
_entity_poly.pdbx_seq_one_letter_code
_entity_poly.pdbx_strand_id
1 'polypeptide(L)' 'MQSEETSIAIDNRNDYKLWAIERAKEIVSQQGTGLALAVRDGEEEIIRTAGNALGSAITEALIEVFDGLLSEG' A
#
# COMPACT_ATOMS: atom_id res chain seq x y z
N MET A 1 -26.57 -10.80 -10.96
CA MET A 1 -26.07 -9.68 -10.14
C MET A 1 -24.56 -9.84 -10.10
N GLN A 2 -23.86 -9.30 -11.10
CA GLN A 2 -22.40 -9.26 -11.08
C GLN A 2 -22.03 -7.99 -10.32
N SER A 3 -21.29 -8.17 -9.23
CA SER A 3 -20.65 -7.11 -8.47
C SER A 3 -19.67 -6.39 -9.39
N GLU A 4 -19.90 -5.11 -9.62
CA GLU A 4 -18.95 -4.23 -10.27
C GLU A 4 -17.73 -4.12 -9.34
N GLU A 5 -16.69 -4.92 -9.61
CA GLU A 5 -15.35 -4.62 -9.13
C GLU A 5 -14.99 -3.25 -9.73
N THR A 6 -14.99 -2.21 -8.91
CA THR A 6 -14.44 -0.90 -9.28
C THR A 6 -12.92 -1.05 -9.34
N SER A 7 -12.43 -1.70 -10.40
CA SER A 7 -11.03 -1.61 -10.79
C SER A 7 -10.74 -0.14 -11.07
N ILE A 8 -9.74 0.42 -10.39
CA ILE A 8 -9.26 1.77 -10.66
C ILE A 8 -8.72 1.73 -12.10
N ALA A 9 -9.50 2.21 -13.05
CA ALA A 9 -9.08 2.31 -14.44
C ALA A 9 -8.00 3.39 -14.52
N ILE A 10 -6.74 2.96 -14.61
CA ILE A 10 -5.61 3.83 -14.83
C ILE A 10 -5.55 4.09 -16.33
N ASP A 11 -5.94 5.29 -16.74
CA ASP A 11 -6.22 5.65 -18.15
C ASP A 11 -4.93 5.95 -18.95
N ASN A 12 -3.80 6.15 -18.27
CA ASN A 12 -2.46 6.21 -18.87
C ASN A 12 -1.33 6.10 -17.81
N ARG A 13 -0.11 5.81 -18.29
CA ARG A 13 1.13 5.72 -17.50
C ARG A 13 1.41 6.89 -16.55
N ASN A 14 0.93 8.11 -16.81
CA ASN A 14 1.13 9.23 -15.89
C ASN A 14 0.17 9.18 -14.71
N ASP A 15 -1.09 8.79 -14.94
CA ASP A 15 -2.07 8.56 -13.89
C ASP A 15 -1.65 7.38 -13.01
N TYR A 16 -1.06 6.35 -13.62
CA TYR A 16 -0.45 5.22 -12.91
C TYR A 16 0.63 5.69 -11.90
N LYS A 17 1.55 6.54 -12.37
CA LYS A 17 2.63 7.07 -11.52
C LYS A 17 2.08 7.90 -10.37
N LEU A 18 1.06 8.72 -10.64
CA LEU A 18 0.44 9.55 -9.60
C LEU A 18 -0.23 8.67 -8.56
N TRP A 19 -1.01 7.67 -9.00
CA TRP A 19 -1.61 6.69 -8.10
C TRP A 19 -0.57 5.97 -7.24
N ALA A 20 0.52 5.47 -7.85
CA ALA A 20 1.58 4.76 -7.12
C ALA A 20 2.25 5.66 -6.07
N ILE A 21 2.41 6.96 -6.36
CA ILE A 21 2.94 7.95 -5.41
C ILE A 21 1.96 8.14 -4.24
N GLU A 22 0.66 8.30 -4.51
CA GLU A 22 -0.33 8.47 -3.45
C GLU A 22 -0.46 7.19 -2.60
N ARG A 23 -0.40 6.02 -3.22
CA ARG A 23 -0.39 4.72 -2.52
C ARG A 23 0.82 4.60 -1.58
N ALA A 24 2.01 4.99 -2.05
CA ALA A 24 3.21 4.99 -1.22
C ALA A 24 3.11 5.97 -0.04
N LYS A 25 2.57 7.18 -0.26
CA LYS A 25 2.35 8.16 0.81
C LYS A 25 1.38 7.64 1.87
N GLU A 26 0.30 6.98 1.45
CA GLU A 26 -0.68 6.39 2.35
C GLU A 26 -0.04 5.35 3.28
N ILE A 27 0.73 4.42 2.71
CA ILE A 27 1.40 3.35 3.48
C ILE A 27 2.38 3.94 4.49
N VAL A 28 3.19 4.92 4.09
CA VAL A 28 4.11 5.60 5.01
C VAL A 28 3.35 6.34 6.11
N SER A 29 2.28 7.06 5.75
CA SER A 29 1.48 7.82 6.71
C SER A 29 0.80 6.92 7.73
N GLN A 30 0.23 5.79 7.32
CA GLN A 30 -0.52 4.91 8.21
C GLN A 30 0.40 3.91 8.92
N GLN A 31 1.07 3.04 8.15
CA GLN A 31 1.83 1.92 8.70
C GLN A 31 3.20 2.36 9.21
N GLY A 32 3.88 3.27 8.50
CA GLY A 32 5.17 3.82 8.93
C GLY A 32 5.06 4.61 10.23
N THR A 33 4.04 5.46 10.34
CA THR A 33 3.75 6.18 11.60
C THR A 33 3.36 5.22 12.72
N GLY A 34 2.53 4.22 12.45
CA GLY A 34 2.15 3.20 13.42
C GLY A 34 3.37 2.47 14.00
N LEU A 35 4.31 2.08 13.14
CA LEU A 35 5.57 1.49 13.57
C LEU A 35 6.44 2.46 14.39
N ALA A 36 6.54 3.73 13.98
CA ALA A 36 7.30 4.72 14.72
C ALA A 36 6.75 4.94 16.14
N LEU A 37 5.42 4.96 16.30
CA LEU A 37 4.75 5.04 17.60
C LEU A 37 5.00 3.78 18.45
N ALA A 38 4.91 2.59 17.85
CA ALA A 38 5.19 1.33 18.53
C ALA A 38 6.63 1.28 19.06
N VAL A 39 7.60 1.70 18.24
CA VAL A 39 9.02 1.78 18.64
C VAL A 39 9.24 2.78 19.75
N ARG A 40 8.57 3.93 19.70
CA ARG A 40 8.63 4.96 20.76
C ARG A 40 8.15 4.40 22.10
N ASP A 41 7.06 3.64 22.10
CA ASP A 41 6.42 3.14 23.33
C ASP A 41 7.12 1.87 23.88
N GLY A 42 7.92 1.17 23.05
CA GLY A 42 8.89 0.17 23.48
C GLY A 42 8.33 -1.23 23.73
N GLU A 43 7.10 -1.51 23.31
CA GLU A 43 6.48 -2.83 23.46
C GLU A 43 6.84 -3.75 22.27
N GLU A 44 7.67 -4.76 22.53
CA GLU A 44 8.24 -5.64 21.49
C GLU A 44 7.17 -6.35 20.64
N GLU A 45 6.07 -6.79 21.25
CA GLU A 45 4.98 -7.44 20.54
C GLU A 45 4.26 -6.48 19.58
N ILE A 46 4.04 -5.23 19.99
CA ILE A 46 3.43 -4.20 19.14
C ILE A 46 4.39 -3.79 18.02
N ILE A 47 5.68 -3.63 18.32
CA ILE A 47 6.71 -3.31 17.31
C ILE A 47 6.73 -4.39 16.22
N ARG A 48 6.73 -5.68 16.62
CA ARG A 48 6.69 -6.80 15.69
C ARG A 48 5.41 -6.76 14.83
N THR A 49 4.26 -6.52 15.46
CA THR A 49 2.96 -6.47 14.76
C THR A 49 2.91 -5.32 13.76
N ALA A 50 3.33 -4.12 14.17
CA ALA A 50 3.38 -2.94 13.30
C ALA A 50 4.39 -3.10 12.15
N GLY A 51 5.54 -3.72 12.41
CA GLY A 51 6.55 -4.02 11.39
C GLY A 51 6.02 -4.98 10.33
N ASN A 52 5.32 -6.04 10.76
CA ASN A 52 4.67 -6.98 9.84
C ASN A 52 3.58 -6.30 9.00
N ALA A 53 2.76 -5.43 9.62
CA ALA A 53 1.72 -4.69 8.92
C ALA A 53 2.30 -3.77 7.83
N LEU A 54 3.39 -3.06 8.13
CA LEU A 54 4.10 -2.24 7.13
C LEU A 54 4.66 -3.10 5.99
N GLY A 55 5.32 -4.22 6.30
CA GLY A 55 5.86 -5.12 5.29
C GLY A 55 4.80 -5.73 4.37
N SER A 56 3.65 -6.11 4.94
CA SER A 56 2.49 -6.62 4.18
C SER A 56 1.97 -5.55 3.23
N ALA A 57 1.71 -4.34 3.73
CA ALA A 57 1.18 -3.24 2.93
C ALA A 57 2.11 -2.85 1.77
N ILE A 58 3.44 -2.87 1.97
CA ILE A 58 4.41 -2.65 0.89
C ILE A 58 4.31 -3.76 -0.16
N THR A 59 4.22 -5.03 0.28
CA THR A 59 4.15 -6.19 -0.62
C THR A 59 2.87 -6.17 -1.45
N GLU A 60 1.74 -5.88 -0.82
CA GLU A 60 0.43 -5.71 -1.48
C GLU A 60 0.49 -4.60 -2.53
N ALA A 61 1.03 -3.43 -2.18
CA ALA A 61 1.16 -2.32 -3.14
C ALA A 61 2.07 -2.66 -4.33
N LEU A 62 3.11 -3.47 -4.15
CA LEU A 62 3.96 -3.93 -5.26
C LEU A 62 3.22 -4.89 -6.19
N ILE A 63 2.33 -5.71 -5.66
CA ILE A 63 1.46 -6.60 -6.45
C ILE A 63 0.41 -5.77 -7.20
N GLU A 64 -0.24 -4.82 -6.53
CA GLU A 64 -1.19 -3.88 -7.16
C GLU A 64 -0.54 -3.11 -8.32
N VAL A 65 0.71 -2.66 -8.12
CA VAL A 65 1.54 -2.04 -9.16
C VAL A 65 1.73 -3.00 -10.34
N PHE A 66 2.14 -4.23 -10.09
CA PHE A 66 2.38 -5.24 -11.13
C PHE A 66 1.09 -5.55 -11.93
N ASP A 67 -0.03 -5.77 -11.25
CA ASP A 67 -1.32 -6.08 -11.87
C ASP A 67 -1.86 -4.90 -12.70
N GLY A 68 -1.68 -3.67 -12.19
CA GLY A 68 -2.02 -2.46 -12.93
C GLY A 68 -1.21 -2.29 -14.22
N LEU A 69 0.06 -2.70 -14.25
CA LEU A 69 0.88 -2.68 -15.47
C LEU A 69 0.46 -3.74 -16.49
N LEU A 70 0.02 -4.92 -16.03
CA LEU A 70 -0.46 -5.99 -16.91
C LEU A 70 -1.84 -5.70 -17.52
N SER A 71 -2.64 -4.88 -16.84
CA SER A 71 -3.98 -4.50 -17.29
C SER A 71 -3.97 -3.42 -18.40
N GLU A 72 -2.85 -2.73 -18.63
CA GLU A 72 -2.64 -1.79 -19.75
C GLU A 72 -2.20 -2.48 -21.06
N GLY A 73 -2.22 -3.82 -21.12
CA GLY A 73 -1.73 -4.64 -22.25
C GLY A 73 -2.81 -5.16 -23.20
#